data_AF-F4RS70-F1
#
_entry.id   AF-F4RS70-F1
#
_cell.length_a   1.000
_cell.length_b   1.000
_cell.length_c   1.000
_cell.angle_alpha   90.00
_cell.angle_beta   90.00
_cell.angle_gamma   90.00
#
_symmetry.space_group_name_H-M   'P 1'
#
loop_
_entity.id
_entity.type
_entity.pdbx_description
1 polymer ?
#
loop_
_entity_poly.entity_id
_entity_poly.type
_entity_poly.pdbx_seq_one_letter_code
_entity_poly.pdbx_strand_id
1 'polypeptide(L)'
;MGFKIVLSIKNLFYLATLGGARVCNLEERIGNFGAGKEFGGIIVHAGVSFDVIEKVEDDEFIRFGFEEYQDRCNPNFFIDEFEKEIQLNDLFEKFLFTGDDRNIASVTVKGKILGGARKN
;
A
#
# COMPACT_ATOMS: atom_id res chain seq x y z
N MET A 1 -30.14 -0.50 -23.09
CA MET A 1 -28.80 -1.03 -22.75
C MET A 1 -28.22 -0.06 -21.72
N GLY A 2 -28.16 -0.47 -20.45
CA GLY A 2 -27.69 0.40 -19.36
C GLY A 2 -26.17 0.47 -19.33
N PHE A 3 -25.60 1.68 -19.18
CA PHE A 3 -24.16 1.85 -18.99
C PHE A 3 -23.75 1.16 -17.68
N LYS A 4 -22.91 0.13 -17.76
CA LYS A 4 -22.26 -0.47 -16.59
C LYS A 4 -21.09 0.43 -16.21
N ILE A 5 -21.29 1.25 -15.18
CA ILE A 5 -20.20 2.02 -14.57
C ILE A 5 -19.41 1.07 -13.68
N VAL A 6 -18.14 0.84 -14.01
CA VAL A 6 -17.20 0.05 -13.22
C VAL A 6 -16.25 1.02 -12.51
N LEU A 7 -16.10 0.88 -11.20
CA LEU A 7 -15.14 1.67 -10.44
C LEU A 7 -13.75 1.06 -10.63
N SER A 8 -12.78 1.86 -11.09
CA SER A 8 -11.37 1.47 -11.13
C SER A 8 -10.81 1.33 -9.72
N ILE A 9 -9.67 0.63 -9.59
CA ILE A 9 -8.95 0.51 -8.32
C ILE A 9 -8.55 1.88 -7.76
N LYS A 10 -8.13 2.81 -8.64
CA LYS A 10 -7.85 4.20 -8.28
C LYS A 10 -9.07 4.89 -7.67
N ASN A 11 -10.26 4.67 -8.23
CA ASN A 11 -11.51 5.22 -7.70
C ASN A 11 -11.86 4.60 -6.34
N LEU A 12 -11.72 3.27 -6.19
CA LEU A 12 -11.97 2.59 -4.93
C LEU A 12 -11.02 3.06 -3.82
N PHE A 13 -9.73 3.20 -4.12
CA PHE A 13 -8.74 3.71 -3.18
C PHE A 13 -9.02 5.16 -2.78
N TYR A 14 -9.41 6.00 -3.75
CA TYR A 14 -9.85 7.37 -3.45
C TYR A 14 -11.04 7.37 -2.48
N LEU A 15 -12.08 6.57 -2.75
CA LEU A 15 -13.26 6.47 -1.89
C LEU A 15 -12.90 6.00 -0.48
N ALA A 16 -11.96 5.05 -0.35
CA ALA A 16 -11.48 4.54 0.93
C ALA A 16 -10.60 5.53 1.72
N THR A 17 -10.12 6.60 1.10
CA THR A 17 -9.18 7.56 1.70
C THR A 17 -9.71 9.00 1.64
N LEU A 18 -9.29 9.78 0.65
CA LEU A 18 -9.65 11.21 0.52
C LEU A 18 -11.15 11.41 0.29
N GLY A 19 -11.80 10.51 -0.46
CA GLY A 19 -13.25 10.52 -0.65
C GLY A 19 -14.02 10.36 0.66
N GLY A 20 -13.60 9.40 1.50
CA GLY A 20 -14.14 9.23 2.85
C GLY A 20 -13.89 10.45 3.75
N ALA A 21 -12.71 11.05 3.68
CA ALA A 21 -12.41 12.28 4.42
C ALA A 21 -13.36 13.44 4.03
N ARG A 22 -13.69 13.58 2.74
CA ARG A 22 -14.65 14.59 2.26
C ARG A 22 -16.06 14.37 2.76
N VAL A 23 -16.53 13.12 2.78
CA VAL A 23 -17.85 12.79 3.35
C VAL A 23 -17.92 13.19 4.82
N CYS A 24 -16.80 13.07 5.53
CA CYS A 24 -16.69 13.45 6.94
C CYS A 24 -16.38 14.93 7.17
N ASN A 25 -16.24 15.76 6.13
CA ASN A 25 -15.78 17.15 6.23
C ASN A 25 -14.42 17.29 6.96
N LEU A 26 -13.51 16.35 6.69
CA LEU A 26 -12.17 16.24 7.28
C LEU A 26 -11.06 16.28 6.23
N GLU A 27 -11.38 16.51 4.96
CA GLU A 27 -10.43 16.49 3.86
C GLU A 27 -9.31 17.52 4.02
N GLU A 28 -9.54 18.66 4.67
CA GLU A 28 -8.49 19.65 4.94
C GLU A 28 -7.48 19.18 5.99
N ARG A 29 -7.78 18.08 6.71
CA ARG A 29 -6.94 17.54 7.80
C ARG A 29 -6.34 16.19 7.50
N ILE A 30 -7.06 15.31 6.78
CA ILE A 30 -6.65 13.91 6.53
C ILE A 30 -7.04 13.44 5.12
N GLY A 31 -6.73 12.18 4.81
CA GLY A 31 -7.20 11.48 3.61
C GLY A 31 -6.17 11.39 2.48
N ASN A 32 -5.08 12.17 2.53
CA ASN A 32 -3.92 12.06 1.66
C ASN A 32 -2.67 12.71 2.29
N PHE A 33 -1.52 12.67 1.60
CA PHE A 33 -0.26 13.27 2.06
C PHE A 33 -0.05 14.72 1.58
N GLY A 34 -1.06 15.57 1.73
CA GLY A 34 -0.95 17.01 1.43
C GLY A 34 -0.21 17.80 2.51
N ALA A 35 0.52 18.86 2.11
CA ALA A 35 1.16 19.77 3.06
C ALA A 35 0.12 20.42 4.00
N GLY A 36 0.46 20.54 5.29
CA GLY A 36 -0.42 21.10 6.32
C GLY A 36 -1.43 20.12 6.93
N LYS A 37 -1.56 18.91 6.37
CA LYS A 37 -2.44 17.86 6.91
C LYS A 37 -1.78 17.07 8.04
N GLU A 38 -2.62 16.42 8.85
CA GLU A 38 -2.16 15.49 9.85
C GLU A 38 -1.56 14.25 9.19
N PHE A 39 -0.36 13.85 9.62
CA PHE A 39 0.26 12.64 9.10
C PHE A 39 -0.47 11.40 9.63
N GLY A 40 -1.25 10.77 8.76
CA GLY A 40 -1.96 9.52 9.02
C GLY A 40 -1.75 8.56 7.86
N GLY A 41 -1.47 7.30 8.15
CA GLY A 41 -1.19 6.31 7.12
C GLY A 41 -0.77 4.96 7.69
N ILE A 42 -0.54 4.03 6.79
CA ILE A 42 -0.03 2.70 7.09
C ILE A 42 1.24 2.42 6.30
N ILE A 43 2.19 1.73 6.92
CA ILE A 43 3.33 1.14 6.23
C ILE A 43 2.93 -0.29 5.86
N VAL A 44 2.98 -0.61 4.57
CA VAL A 44 2.63 -1.93 4.05
C VAL A 44 3.92 -2.67 3.68
N HIS A 45 4.09 -3.86 4.25
CA HIS A 45 5.08 -4.83 3.81
C HIS A 45 4.46 -5.78 2.79
N ALA A 46 5.01 -5.73 1.59
CA ALA A 46 4.54 -6.49 0.45
C ALA A 46 5.33 -7.80 0.25
N GLY A 47 5.94 -8.35 1.30
CA GLY A 47 6.68 -9.62 1.25
C GLY A 47 7.98 -9.62 0.42
N VAL A 48 8.35 -8.47 -0.17
CA VAL A 48 9.61 -8.23 -0.87
C VAL A 48 10.69 -7.72 0.09
N SER A 49 11.93 -8.17 -0.05
CA SER A 49 13.06 -7.52 0.63
C SER A 49 13.28 -6.15 -0.04
N PHE A 50 13.28 -5.09 0.77
CA PHE A 50 13.46 -3.70 0.34
C PHE A 50 14.94 -3.34 0.16
N ASP A 51 15.77 -4.25 -0.34
CA ASP A 51 17.02 -3.80 -0.96
C ASP A 51 16.66 -3.22 -2.32
N VAL A 52 16.36 -1.92 -2.36
CA VAL A 52 16.24 -1.18 -3.62
C VAL A 52 17.62 -1.21 -4.26
N ILE A 53 17.83 -2.16 -5.18
CA ILE A 53 19.13 -2.36 -5.85
C ILE A 53 19.44 -1.15 -6.73
N GLU A 54 18.44 -0.59 -7.42
CA GLU A 54 18.54 0.61 -8.24
C GLU A 54 17.15 1.20 -8.47
N LYS A 55 16.99 2.53 -8.35
CA LYS A 55 15.86 3.25 -8.95
C LYS A 55 16.13 3.32 -10.45
N VAL A 56 15.33 2.66 -11.26
CA VAL A 56 15.35 2.88 -12.72
C VAL A 56 14.69 4.24 -12.98
N GLU A 57 15.24 5.02 -13.92
CA GLU A 57 14.91 6.44 -14.12
C GLU A 57 13.42 6.72 -14.44
N ASP A 58 12.67 5.70 -14.87
CA ASP A 58 11.22 5.75 -14.98
C ASP A 58 10.62 5.13 -13.70
N ASP A 59 10.04 5.97 -12.83
CA ASP A 59 9.53 5.74 -11.45
C ASP A 59 8.54 4.56 -11.22
N GLU A 60 8.47 3.56 -12.12
CA GLU A 60 7.47 2.49 -12.10
C GLU A 60 8.01 1.11 -11.73
N PHE A 61 9.32 0.86 -11.82
CA PHE A 61 9.92 -0.45 -11.54
C PHE A 61 10.79 -0.43 -10.30
N ILE A 62 10.55 -1.37 -9.40
CA ILE A 62 11.38 -1.61 -8.22
C ILE A 62 12.01 -3.00 -8.37
N ARG A 63 13.35 -3.06 -8.31
CA ARG A 63 14.10 -4.32 -8.24
C ARG A 63 14.14 -4.80 -6.79
N PHE A 64 13.76 -6.05 -6.57
CA PHE A 64 13.70 -6.64 -5.23
C PHE A 64 14.71 -7.79 -5.09
N GLY A 65 15.31 -7.88 -3.91
CA GLY A 65 15.94 -9.11 -3.44
C GLY A 65 14.88 -10.07 -2.92
N PHE A 66 15.03 -11.36 -3.22
CA PHE A 66 14.19 -12.41 -2.63
C PHE A 66 14.86 -12.94 -1.37
N GLU A 67 14.15 -12.89 -0.24
CA GLU A 67 14.50 -13.66 0.96
C GLU A 67 13.51 -14.80 1.14
N GLU A 68 13.96 -15.89 1.76
CA GLU A 68 13.09 -17.01 2.13
C GLU A 68 11.91 -16.55 2.98
N TYR A 69 10.78 -17.19 2.76
CA TYR A 69 9.51 -16.89 3.40
C TYR A 69 9.62 -16.99 4.93
N GLN A 70 9.67 -15.83 5.59
CA GLN A 70 9.78 -15.77 7.05
C GLN A 70 8.46 -16.12 7.73
N ASP A 71 8.56 -16.74 8.90
CA ASP A 71 7.41 -17.06 9.75
C ASP A 71 6.62 -15.79 10.10
N ARG A 72 5.28 -15.82 9.94
CA ARG A 72 4.33 -14.68 10.04
C ARG A 72 4.16 -13.78 8.82
N CYS A 73 4.71 -14.11 7.65
CA CYS A 73 4.30 -13.48 6.40
C CYS A 73 2.85 -13.86 6.02
N ASN A 74 2.21 -13.06 5.14
CA ASN A 74 0.89 -13.39 4.59
C ASN A 74 1.05 -14.42 3.45
N PRO A 75 0.49 -15.64 3.56
CA PRO A 75 0.64 -16.71 2.56
C PRO A 75 -0.26 -16.50 1.35
N ASN A 76 -0.98 -15.38 1.26
CA ASN A 76 -1.67 -14.99 0.04
C ASN A 76 -0.93 -13.85 -0.69
N PHE A 77 0.20 -13.39 -0.13
CA PHE A 77 1.03 -12.33 -0.68
C PHE A 77 2.35 -12.92 -1.19
N PHE A 78 2.27 -13.93 -2.06
CA PHE A 78 3.44 -14.51 -2.71
C PHE A 78 3.72 -13.80 -4.01
N ILE A 79 4.96 -13.40 -4.25
CA ILE A 79 5.42 -12.90 -5.53
C ILE A 79 6.09 -14.06 -6.25
N ASP A 80 5.58 -14.45 -7.41
CA ASP A 80 6.16 -15.53 -8.19
C ASP A 80 7.59 -15.14 -8.57
N GLU A 81 8.52 -16.06 -8.31
CA GLU A 81 9.99 -15.91 -8.38
C GLU A 81 10.54 -15.49 -9.76
N PHE A 82 9.67 -15.33 -10.76
CA PHE A 82 10.04 -15.13 -12.16
C PHE A 82 10.10 -13.66 -12.60
N GLU A 83 9.54 -12.73 -11.84
CA GLU A 83 9.63 -11.30 -12.16
C GLU A 83 10.65 -10.61 -11.26
N LYS A 84 11.83 -10.32 -11.83
CA LYS A 84 12.89 -9.52 -11.17
C LYS A 84 12.49 -8.05 -10.98
N GLU A 85 11.41 -7.63 -11.62
CA GLU A 85 10.90 -6.26 -11.66
C GLU A 85 9.39 -6.33 -11.55
N ILE A 86 8.80 -5.64 -10.57
CA ILE A 86 7.34 -5.59 -10.36
C ILE A 86 6.93 -4.14 -10.32
N GLN A 87 5.84 -3.81 -11.01
CA GLN A 87 5.33 -2.45 -10.98
C GLN A 87 4.66 -2.15 -9.65
N LEU A 88 4.81 -0.92 -9.17
CA LEU A 88 4.17 -0.49 -7.93
C LEU A 88 2.64 -0.65 -7.97
N ASN A 89 2.03 -0.43 -9.14
CA ASN A 89 0.60 -0.63 -9.33
C ASN A 89 0.21 -2.10 -9.11
N ASP A 90 0.94 -3.05 -9.68
CA ASP A 90 0.65 -4.49 -9.51
C ASP A 90 0.78 -4.91 -8.04
N LEU A 91 1.83 -4.42 -7.36
CA LEU A 91 2.04 -4.67 -5.93
C LEU A 91 0.89 -4.10 -5.08
N PHE A 92 0.42 -2.92 -5.45
CA PHE A 92 -0.69 -2.24 -4.79
C PHE A 92 -2.02 -2.96 -5.04
N GLU A 93 -2.31 -3.36 -6.27
CA GLU A 93 -3.48 -4.16 -6.61
C GLU A 93 -3.48 -5.49 -5.85
N LYS A 94 -2.34 -6.17 -5.83
CA LYS A 94 -2.15 -7.40 -5.06
C LYS A 94 -2.45 -7.18 -3.57
N PHE A 95 -1.94 -6.10 -2.99
CA PHE A 95 -2.27 -5.75 -1.60
C PHE A 95 -3.75 -5.53 -1.36
N LEU A 96 -4.45 -4.83 -2.26
CA LEU A 96 -5.88 -4.61 -2.10
C LEU A 96 -6.71 -5.89 -2.19
N PHE A 97 -6.27 -6.89 -2.95
CA PHE A 97 -7.03 -8.13 -3.14
C PHE A 97 -6.63 -9.28 -2.21
N THR A 98 -5.35 -9.38 -1.84
CA THR A 98 -4.84 -10.53 -1.08
C THR A 98 -4.16 -10.15 0.23
N GLY A 99 -3.98 -8.85 0.48
CA GLY A 99 -3.37 -8.35 1.71
C GLY A 99 -4.26 -8.52 2.94
N ASP A 100 -3.62 -8.58 4.12
CA ASP A 100 -4.29 -8.54 5.42
C ASP A 100 -3.44 -7.78 6.46
N ASP A 101 -3.80 -7.88 7.73
CA ASP A 101 -3.14 -7.18 8.83
C ASP A 101 -1.67 -7.57 9.01
N ARG A 102 -1.24 -8.76 8.56
CA ARG A 102 0.17 -9.17 8.56
C ARG A 102 1.01 -8.34 7.60
N ASN A 103 0.39 -7.79 6.55
CA ASN A 103 1.05 -6.84 5.65
C ASN A 103 1.14 -5.44 6.25
N ILE A 104 0.37 -5.09 7.29
CA ILE A 104 0.41 -3.75 7.90
C ILE A 104 1.53 -3.71 8.94
N ALA A 105 2.71 -3.27 8.52
CA ALA A 105 3.90 -3.20 9.36
C ALA A 105 3.70 -2.22 10.52
N SER A 106 3.17 -1.02 10.22
CA SER A 106 2.83 -0.02 11.22
C SER A 106 1.67 0.87 10.78
N VAL A 107 0.95 1.41 11.76
CA VAL A 107 -0.15 2.37 11.61
C VAL A 107 0.22 3.66 12.33
N THR A 108 0.14 4.78 11.63
CA THR A 108 0.42 6.11 12.18
C THR A 108 -0.83 6.98 12.18
N VAL A 109 -1.07 7.67 13.29
CA VAL A 109 -2.15 8.67 13.43
C VAL A 109 -1.59 9.92 14.06
N LYS A 110 -1.75 11.07 13.38
CA LYS A 110 -1.19 12.36 13.81
C LYS A 110 0.31 12.28 14.13
N GLY A 111 1.06 11.57 13.30
CA GLY A 111 2.50 11.37 13.49
C GLY A 111 2.89 10.35 14.58
N LYS A 112 1.93 9.71 15.27
CA LYS A 112 2.21 8.71 16.31
C LYS A 112 1.96 7.30 15.83
N ILE A 113 2.92 6.40 16.02
CA ILE A 113 2.76 4.97 15.71
C ILE A 113 1.88 4.32 16.78
N LEU A 114 0.76 3.74 16.36
CA LEU A 114 -0.21 3.11 17.27
C LEU A 114 0.01 1.59 17.40
N GLY A 115 0.35 0.92 16.30
CA GLY A 115 0.50 -0.53 16.27
C GLY A 115 0.89 -1.03 14.88
N GLY A 116 0.79 -2.34 14.66
CA GLY A 116 1.13 -3.02 13.41
C GLY A 116 1.90 -4.33 13.67
N ALA A 117 2.04 -5.14 12.64
CA ALA A 117 2.63 -6.48 12.73
C ALA A 117 4.15 -6.46 13.03
N ARG A 118 4.84 -5.35 12.74
CA ARG A 118 6.29 -5.20 12.92
C ARG A 118 6.64 -3.85 13.55
N LYS A 119 6.13 -3.62 14.76
CA LYS A 119 6.45 -2.43 15.55
C LYS A 119 7.94 -2.48 15.94
N ASN A 120 8.78 -1.65 15.31
CA ASN A 120 10.10 -1.31 15.81
C ASN A 120 9.98 -0.40 17.04
#